data_AF-A0A9N8JXW3-F1
#
_entry.id   AF-A0A9N8JXW3-F1
#
_cell.length_a   1.000
_cell.length_b   1.000
_cell.length_c   1.000
_cell.angle_alpha   90.00
_cell.angle_beta   90.00
_cell.angle_gamma   90.00
#
_symmetry.space_group_name_H-M   'P 1'
#
loop_
_entity.id
_entity.type
_entity.pdbx_description
1 polymer ?
#
loop_
_entity_poly.entity_id
_entity_poly.type
_entity_poly.pdbx_seq_one_letter_code
_entity_poly.pdbx_strand_id
1 'polypeptide(L)'
;MSLPQRSASTRASVLTDGMEKPLLDNRTYRVVRLANDLEALLIHDPDTDKASAAMDVNIGSFSDADDMPGMAHAVEHLLFMGTEKVR
;
A
#
# COMPACT_ATOMS: atom_id res chain seq x y z
N MET A 1 -6.46 -36.93 -3.72
CA MET A 1 -6.60 -35.56 -4.28
C MET A 1 -5.97 -34.60 -3.28
N SER A 2 -4.76 -34.12 -3.59
CA SER A 2 -4.00 -33.23 -2.70
C SER A 2 -4.59 -31.82 -2.78
N LEU A 3 -4.87 -31.23 -1.63
CA LEU A 3 -5.18 -29.80 -1.49
C LEU A 3 -4.00 -28.99 -2.05
N PRO A 4 -4.25 -27.84 -2.72
CA PRO A 4 -3.16 -26.96 -3.12
C PRO A 4 -2.50 -26.42 -1.86
N GLN A 5 -1.20 -26.72 -1.72
CA GLN A 5 -0.37 -26.19 -0.65
C GLN A 5 -0.36 -24.66 -0.75
N ARG A 6 -0.78 -23.97 0.31
CA ARG A 6 -0.55 -22.53 0.47
C ARG A 6 0.95 -22.29 0.33
N SER A 7 1.35 -21.64 -0.77
CA SER A 7 2.74 -21.28 -1.03
C SER A 7 3.34 -20.56 0.19
N ALA A 8 4.51 -21.02 0.58
CA ALA A 8 5.27 -20.48 1.70
C ALA A 8 5.68 -19.02 1.44
N SER A 9 5.23 -18.13 2.31
CA SER A 9 6.03 -17.03 2.88
C SER A 9 6.78 -16.11 1.88
N THR A 10 6.06 -15.22 1.18
CA THR A 10 6.63 -13.92 0.79
C THR A 10 6.71 -13.03 2.05
N ARG A 11 7.75 -13.21 2.86
CA ARG A 11 7.97 -12.41 4.07
C ARG A 11 8.46 -11.02 3.68
N ALA A 12 7.77 -10.00 4.16
CA ALA A 12 8.27 -8.63 4.14
C ALA A 12 9.56 -8.53 4.97
N SER A 13 10.55 -7.78 4.50
CA SER A 13 11.74 -7.43 5.28
C SER A 13 11.50 -6.14 6.06
N VAL A 14 11.94 -6.08 7.32
CA VAL A 14 11.87 -4.86 8.12
C VAL A 14 12.99 -3.91 7.67
N LEU A 15 12.63 -2.68 7.31
CA LEU A 15 13.58 -1.61 6.99
C LEU A 15 13.97 -0.82 8.25
N THR A 16 12.98 -0.45 9.08
CA THR A 16 13.23 0.22 10.36
C THR A 16 12.01 0.15 11.29
N ASP A 17 12.27 0.12 12.60
CA ASP A 17 11.28 0.34 13.68
C ASP A 17 11.49 1.71 14.37
N GLY A 18 12.55 2.44 14.02
CA GLY A 18 13.02 3.65 14.70
C GLY A 18 12.62 4.93 13.98
N MET A 19 11.32 5.19 13.85
CA MET A 19 10.83 6.46 13.30
C MET A 19 10.93 7.58 14.34
N GLU A 20 11.47 8.73 13.93
CA GLU A 20 11.39 9.94 14.75
C GLU A 20 9.93 10.34 14.92
N LYS A 21 9.51 10.55 16.17
CA LYS A 21 8.15 10.92 16.51
C LYS A 21 8.11 11.91 17.67
N PRO A 22 7.07 12.76 17.77
CA PRO A 22 6.86 13.62 18.93
C PRO A 22 6.77 12.83 20.24
N LEU A 23 7.17 13.44 21.36
CA LEU A 23 7.16 12.79 22.69
C LEU A 23 5.79 12.29 23.14
N LEU A 24 4.72 12.95 22.68
CA LEU A 24 3.33 12.61 23.02
C LEU A 24 2.70 11.60 22.05
N ASP A 25 3.45 11.15 21.03
CA ASP A 25 2.96 10.15 20.09
C ASP A 25 3.20 8.73 20.63
N ASN A 26 2.14 8.10 21.11
CA ASN A 26 2.18 6.75 21.68
C ASN A 26 2.07 5.63 20.64
N ARG A 27 1.92 5.95 19.36
CA ARG A 27 1.79 4.96 18.29
C ARG A 27 3.12 4.25 18.03
N THR A 28 3.04 3.01 17.57
CA THR A 28 4.21 2.24 17.15
C THR A 28 4.28 2.18 15.63
N TYR A 29 5.46 2.45 15.08
CA TYR A 29 5.70 2.55 13.65
C TYR A 29 6.68 1.49 13.19
N ARG A 30 6.49 0.97 11.98
CA ARG A 30 7.42 0.06 11.33
C ARG A 30 7.40 0.29 9.83
N VAL A 31 8.57 0.40 9.22
CA VAL A 31 8.70 0.41 7.76
C VAL A 31 9.12 -0.98 7.31
N VAL A 32 8.40 -1.54 6.34
CA VAL A 32 8.72 -2.83 5.72
C VAL A 32 8.86 -2.68 4.21
N ARG A 33 9.63 -3.57 3.60
CA ARG A 33 9.67 -3.78 2.15
C ARG A 33 9.10 -5.15 1.82
N LEU A 34 8.12 -5.17 0.94
CA LEU A 34 7.50 -6.40 0.44
C LEU A 34 8.40 -7.05 -0.61
N ALA A 35 8.11 -8.31 -0.95
CA ALA A 35 8.90 -9.05 -1.93
C ALA A 35 8.79 -8.51 -3.37
N ASN A 36 7.78 -7.69 -3.65
CA ASN A 36 7.62 -6.95 -4.91
C ASN A 36 8.19 -5.53 -4.83
N ASP A 37 9.11 -5.29 -3.88
CA ASP A 37 9.78 -4.01 -3.63
C ASP A 37 8.90 -2.85 -3.15
N LEU A 38 7.60 -3.07 -2.94
CA LEU A 38 6.73 -2.06 -2.36
C LEU A 38 7.14 -1.79 -0.90
N GLU A 39 7.33 -0.52 -0.58
CA GLU A 39 7.56 -0.07 0.80
C GLU A 39 6.24 0.29 1.47
N ALA A 40 6.08 -0.11 2.73
CA ALA A 40 4.90 0.16 3.51
C ALA A 40 5.26 0.67 4.91
N LEU A 41 4.60 1.75 5.32
CA LEU A 41 4.60 2.23 6.70
C LEU A 41 3.43 1.60 7.45
N LEU A 42 3.74 0.79 8.45
CA LEU A 42 2.79 0.22 9.38
C LEU A 42 2.68 1.13 10.60
N ILE A 43 1.46 1.54 10.92
CA ILE A 43 1.13 2.35 12.09
C ILE A 43 0.20 1.51 12.96
N HIS A 44 0.61 1.23 14.18
CA HIS A 44 -0.21 0.53 15.16
C HIS A 44 -0.62 1.49 16.28
N ASP A 45 -1.93 1.65 16.39
CA ASP A 45 -2.63 2.48 17.35
C ASP A 45 -3.75 1.62 17.98
N PRO A 46 -3.58 1.13 19.22
CA PRO A 46 -4.55 0.23 19.84
C PRO A 46 -5.87 0.93 20.23
N ASP A 47 -5.87 2.26 20.31
CA ASP A 47 -7.01 3.06 20.77
C ASP A 47 -7.83 3.64 19.59
N THR A 48 -7.48 3.29 18.34
CA THR A 48 -8.14 3.86 17.17
C THR A 48 -9.52 3.25 16.90
N ASP A 49 -10.54 4.09 16.75
CA ASP A 49 -11.88 3.66 16.37
C ASP A 49 -12.00 3.25 14.89
N LYS A 50 -11.07 3.72 14.04
CA LYS A 50 -11.11 3.52 12.59
C LYS A 50 -9.73 3.20 12.04
N ALA A 51 -9.65 2.09 11.31
CA ALA A 51 -8.48 1.80 10.49
C ALA A 51 -8.49 2.62 9.19
N SER A 52 -7.30 2.91 8.67
CA SER A 52 -7.10 3.58 7.39
C SER A 52 -5.94 2.92 6.64
N ALA A 53 -5.96 3.05 5.31
CA ALA A 53 -4.86 2.66 4.44
C ALA A 53 -4.80 3.65 3.26
N ALA A 54 -3.59 3.89 2.77
CA ALA A 54 -3.34 4.66 1.56
C ALA A 54 -2.23 3.96 0.76
N MET A 55 -2.26 4.15 -0.56
CA MET A 55 -1.23 3.67 -1.46
C MET A 55 -0.91 4.80 -2.45
N ASP A 56 0.37 5.04 -2.65
CA ASP A 56 0.87 5.98 -3.63
C ASP A 56 1.47 5.22 -4.81
N VAL A 57 1.26 5.74 -6.00
CA VAL A 57 1.96 5.30 -7.22
C VAL A 57 2.67 6.53 -7.76
N ASN A 58 3.99 6.48 -7.84
CA ASN A 58 4.83 7.61 -8.22
C ASN A 58 4.78 7.91 -9.73
N ILE A 59 3.59 8.14 -10.26
CA ILE A 59 3.26 8.56 -11.63
C ILE A 59 1.96 9.39 -11.60
N GLY A 60 1.74 10.26 -12.58
CA GLY A 60 0.54 11.09 -12.64
C GLY A 60 0.33 11.74 -14.00
N SER A 61 -0.47 12.80 -14.05
CA SER A 61 -0.86 13.48 -15.30
C SER A 61 0.33 14.05 -16.11
N PHE A 62 1.45 14.35 -15.47
CA PHE A 62 2.69 14.73 -16.17
C PHE A 62 3.30 13.60 -17.02
N SER A 63 2.80 12.38 -16.85
CA SER A 63 3.17 11.21 -17.65
C SER A 63 2.07 10.79 -18.63
N ASP A 64 1.02 11.59 -18.77
CA ASP A 64 0.01 11.37 -19.81
C ASP A 64 0.65 11.52 -21.20
N ALA A 65 0.18 10.75 -22.18
CA ALA A 65 0.58 10.92 -23.56
C ALA A 65 0.05 12.25 -24.11
N ASP A 66 0.82 12.90 -24.98
CA ASP A 66 0.47 14.23 -25.53
C ASP A 66 -0.89 14.24 -26.25
N ASP A 67 -1.29 13.11 -26.85
CA ASP A 67 -2.54 12.93 -27.56
C ASP A 67 -3.71 12.43 -26.68
N MET A 68 -3.44 12.13 -25.41
CA MET A 68 -4.43 11.61 -24.45
C MET A 68 -4.26 12.25 -23.05
N PRO A 69 -4.55 13.55 -22.91
CA PRO A 69 -4.53 14.21 -21.60
C PRO A 69 -5.63 13.68 -20.67
N GLY A 70 -5.29 13.47 -19.40
CA GLY A 70 -6.21 13.02 -18.36
C GLY A 70 -6.27 11.51 -18.16
N MET A 71 -5.37 10.73 -18.79
CA MET A 71 -5.35 9.27 -18.64
C MET A 71 -5.07 8.82 -17.21
N ALA A 72 -4.07 9.40 -16.53
CA ALA A 72 -3.77 9.04 -15.14
C ALA A 72 -4.99 9.20 -14.23
N HIS A 73 -5.71 10.31 -14.38
CA HIS A 73 -6.94 10.58 -13.65
C HIS A 73 -8.07 9.63 -14.06
N ALA A 74 -8.25 9.33 -15.35
CA ALA A 74 -9.24 8.37 -15.80
C ALA A 74 -8.99 6.98 -15.18
N VAL A 75 -7.73 6.52 -15.15
CA VAL A 75 -7.34 5.25 -14.51
C VAL A 75 -7.68 5.26 -13.03
N GLU A 76 -7.38 6.35 -12.29
CA GLU A 76 -7.74 6.51 -10.88
C GLU A 76 -9.24 6.25 -10.65
N HIS A 77 -10.13 6.84 -11.45
CA HIS A 77 -11.58 6.60 -11.36
C HIS A 77 -11.96 5.14 -11.65
N LEU A 78 -11.35 4.56 -12.69
CA LEU A 78 -11.68 3.20 -13.12
C LEU A 78 -11.30 2.13 -12.09
N LEU A 79 -10.31 2.39 -11.23
CA LEU A 79 -9.95 1.47 -10.14
C LEU A 79 -11.10 1.22 -9.15
N PHE A 80 -12.05 2.15 -9.05
CA PHE A 80 -13.24 2.01 -8.19
C PHE A 80 -14.42 1.30 -8.87
N MET A 81 -14.32 0.95 -10.15
CA MET A 81 -15.40 0.32 -10.91
C MET A 81 -15.41 -1.23 -10.87
N GLY A 82 -14.49 -1.84 -10.13
CA GLY A 82 -14.46 -3.28 -9.86
C GLY A 82 -13.14 -3.96 -10.24
N THR A 83 -12.86 -5.11 -9.63
CA THR A 83 -11.64 -5.91 -9.86
C THR A 83 -12.00 -7.38 -10.04
N GLU A 84 -11.09 -8.17 -10.63
CA GLU A 84 -11.29 -9.61 -10.82
C GLU A 84 -11.65 -10.35 -9.53
N LYS A 85 -11.01 -10.00 -8.42
CA LYS A 85 -11.19 -10.69 -7.12
C LYS A 85 -12.54 -10.41 -6.45
N VAL A 86 -13.16 -9.27 -6.75
CA VAL A 86 -14.42 -8.82 -6.11
C VAL A 86 -15.59 -8.89 -7.10
N ARG A 87 -15.40 -9.59 -8.22
CA ARG A 87 -16.43 -9.83 -9.23
C ARG A 87 -17.37 -10.98 -8.84
#